data_AF-A0A2G6ESW2-F1
#
_entry.id   AF-A0A2G6ESW2-F1
#
_cell.length_a   1.000
_cell.length_b   1.000
_cell.length_c   1.000
_cell.angle_alpha   90.00
_cell.angle_beta   90.00
_cell.angle_gamma   90.00
#
_symmetry.space_group_name_H-M   'P 1'
#
loop_
_entity.id
_entity.type
_entity.pdbx_description
1 polymer ?
#
loop_
_entity_poly.entity_id
_entity_poly.type
_entity_poly.pdbx_seq_one_letter_code
_entity_poly.pdbx_strand_id
1 'polypeptide(L)'
;RGREQRALDILIQSPPDIFNHNLETTQRLYFEARPGSDYQTSLDLLNNFKTACPEVPTKSGVMVGLGESDEEIFQIMEDMRAHQVNMLTIGQYLQPSNYHIPVKRYVSPEQFAEYERVGLQMGFTHVAAGPLVRSSYFADEHAQDVL
;
A
#
# COMPACT_ATOMS: atom_id res chain seq x y z
N ARG A 1 6.32 -10.63 -19.13
CA ARG A 1 6.29 -11.85 -18.29
C ARG A 1 7.73 -12.32 -18.06
N GLY A 2 8.11 -12.71 -16.84
CA GLY A 2 9.47 -13.16 -16.49
C GLY A 2 10.48 -12.08 -16.05
N ARG A 3 10.11 -10.79 -16.05
CA ARG A 3 10.98 -9.69 -15.57
C ARG A 3 10.97 -9.57 -14.04
N GLU A 4 9.87 -9.94 -13.41
CA GLU A 4 9.68 -9.87 -11.95
C GLU A 4 10.66 -10.77 -11.22
N GLN A 5 10.72 -12.07 -11.57
CA GLN A 5 11.66 -13.00 -10.94
C GLN A 5 13.10 -12.49 -11.03
N ARG A 6 13.52 -12.03 -12.22
CA ARG A 6 14.86 -11.47 -12.41
C ARG A 6 15.10 -10.22 -11.54
N ALA A 7 14.09 -9.36 -11.36
CA ALA A 7 14.20 -8.18 -10.51
C ALA A 7 14.30 -8.59 -9.03
N LEU A 8 13.50 -9.55 -8.58
CA LEU A 8 13.57 -10.12 -7.23
C LEU A 8 14.94 -10.74 -6.98
N ASP A 9 15.46 -11.57 -7.89
CA ASP A 9 16.78 -12.22 -7.76
C ASP A 9 17.93 -11.22 -7.59
N ILE A 10 17.79 -10.01 -8.17
CA ILE A 10 18.75 -8.92 -8.02
C ILE A 10 18.56 -8.22 -6.67
N LEU A 11 17.32 -7.88 -6.30
CA LEU A 11 17.02 -7.15 -5.07
C LEU A 11 17.38 -7.96 -3.81
N ILE A 12 17.19 -9.29 -3.83
CA ILE A 12 17.50 -10.17 -2.69
C ILE A 12 19.00 -10.21 -2.38
N GLN A 13 19.87 -9.92 -3.36
CA GLN A 13 21.33 -9.89 -3.15
C GLN A 13 21.78 -8.66 -2.34
N SER A 14 20.97 -7.60 -2.34
CA SER A 14 21.23 -6.36 -1.61
C SER A 14 19.88 -5.74 -1.21
N PRO A 15 19.18 -6.34 -0.25
CA PRO A 15 17.83 -5.92 0.11
C PRO A 15 17.80 -4.46 0.61
N PRO A 16 16.72 -3.71 0.34
CA PRO A 16 16.51 -2.41 0.94
C PRO A 16 16.18 -2.54 2.44
N ASP A 17 16.25 -1.42 3.17
CA ASP A 17 15.79 -1.36 4.56
C ASP A 17 14.28 -1.59 4.69
N ILE A 18 13.51 -1.12 3.69
CA ILE A 18 12.07 -1.36 3.56
C ILE A 18 11.76 -1.63 2.09
N PHE A 19 11.04 -2.72 1.81
CA PHE A 19 10.56 -3.01 0.45
C PHE A 19 9.13 -2.50 0.26
N ASN A 20 8.97 -1.43 -0.52
CA ASN A 20 7.67 -0.81 -0.77
C ASN A 20 7.16 -1.08 -2.20
N HIS A 21 5.92 -1.54 -2.30
CA HIS A 21 5.16 -1.56 -3.56
C HIS A 21 3.69 -1.25 -3.27
N ASN A 22 3.19 -0.13 -3.78
CA ASN A 22 1.82 0.31 -3.52
C ASN A 22 0.80 -0.51 -4.33
N LEU A 23 -0.36 -0.78 -3.74
CA LEU A 23 -1.55 -1.23 -4.48
C LEU A 23 -2.32 -0.06 -5.10
N GLU A 24 -2.23 1.13 -4.49
CA GLU A 24 -2.88 2.39 -4.90
C GLU A 24 -4.40 2.44 -4.72
N THR A 25 -5.14 1.38 -5.06
CA THR A 25 -6.61 1.36 -4.92
C THR A 25 -7.17 -0.07 -4.83
N THR A 26 -8.48 -0.18 -4.63
CA THR A 26 -9.23 -1.44 -4.54
C THR A 26 -9.22 -2.24 -5.85
N GLN A 27 -9.43 -3.55 -5.74
CA GLN A 27 -9.46 -4.45 -6.90
C GLN A 27 -10.45 -4.01 -7.99
N ARG A 28 -11.64 -3.52 -7.61
CA ARG A 28 -12.66 -3.03 -8.55
C ARG A 28 -12.19 -1.83 -9.37
N LEU A 29 -11.43 -0.93 -8.75
CA LEU A 29 -10.93 0.30 -9.38
C LEU A 29 -9.56 0.12 -10.04
N TYR A 30 -8.92 -1.03 -9.87
CA TYR A 30 -7.53 -1.25 -10.24
C TYR A 30 -7.28 -1.06 -11.74
N PHE A 31 -8.17 -1.57 -12.59
CA PHE A 31 -8.04 -1.45 -14.05
C PHE A 31 -8.13 0.01 -14.52
N GLU A 32 -9.01 0.80 -13.90
CA GLU A 32 -9.20 2.22 -14.24
C GLU A 32 -8.02 3.06 -13.74
N ALA A 33 -7.57 2.83 -12.50
CA ALA A 33 -6.49 3.60 -11.89
C ALA A 33 -5.08 3.19 -12.36
N ARG A 34 -4.88 1.92 -12.74
CA ARG A 34 -3.56 1.34 -13.05
C ARG A 34 -3.59 0.47 -14.31
N PRO A 35 -3.86 1.06 -15.50
CA PRO A 35 -3.90 0.31 -16.74
C PRO A 35 -2.58 -0.46 -16.97
N GLY A 36 -2.68 -1.77 -17.19
CA GLY A 36 -1.54 -2.66 -17.40
C GLY A 36 -0.90 -3.24 -16.13
N SER A 37 -1.42 -2.88 -14.94
CA SER A 37 -1.09 -3.55 -13.68
C SER A 37 -2.18 -4.54 -13.30
N ASP A 38 -1.83 -5.53 -12.49
CA ASP A 38 -2.77 -6.52 -11.94
C ASP A 38 -2.69 -6.51 -10.40
N TYR A 39 -3.86 -6.61 -9.76
CA TYR A 39 -4.01 -6.52 -8.30
C TYR A 39 -3.30 -7.69 -7.61
N GLN A 40 -3.60 -8.91 -8.06
CA GLN A 40 -3.02 -10.11 -7.47
C GLN A 40 -1.51 -10.17 -7.69
N THR A 41 -1.05 -9.84 -8.89
CA THR A 41 0.40 -9.76 -9.20
C THR A 41 1.13 -8.78 -8.25
N SER A 42 0.47 -7.70 -7.84
CA SER A 42 1.07 -6.72 -6.93
C SER A 42 1.14 -7.20 -5.48
N LEU A 43 0.14 -7.97 -5.03
CA LEU A 43 0.17 -8.67 -3.76
C LEU A 43 1.21 -9.81 -3.74
N ASP A 44 1.25 -10.60 -4.82
CA ASP A 44 2.21 -11.68 -5.00
C ASP A 44 3.65 -11.17 -4.96
N LEU A 45 3.93 -10.02 -5.58
CA LEU A 45 5.26 -9.40 -5.53
C LEU A 45 5.71 -9.10 -4.09
N LEU A 46 4.82 -8.52 -3.28
CA LEU A 46 5.10 -8.21 -1.87
C LEU A 46 5.34 -9.51 -1.06
N ASN A 47 4.48 -10.52 -1.26
CA ASN A 47 4.60 -11.79 -0.56
C ASN A 47 5.85 -12.58 -0.96
N ASN A 48 6.17 -12.60 -2.26
CA ASN A 48 7.35 -13.27 -2.79
C ASN A 48 8.63 -12.63 -2.25
N PHE A 49 8.70 -11.30 -2.23
CA PHE A 49 9.82 -10.59 -1.63
C PHE A 49 9.92 -10.88 -0.13
N LYS A 50 8.80 -10.80 0.62
CA LYS A 50 8.80 -11.07 2.07
C LYS A 50 9.24 -12.49 2.39
N THR A 51 8.82 -13.46 1.59
CA THR A 51 9.20 -14.87 1.75
C THR A 51 10.71 -15.07 1.53
N ALA A 52 11.29 -14.36 0.56
CA ALA A 52 12.72 -14.43 0.28
C ALA A 52 13.59 -13.63 1.26
N CYS A 53 13.06 -12.54 1.82
CA CYS A 53 13.73 -11.68 2.79
C CYS A 53 12.85 -11.44 4.03
N PRO A 54 12.69 -12.43 4.93
CA PRO A 54 11.75 -12.35 6.06
C PRO A 54 12.03 -11.21 7.05
N GLU A 55 13.30 -10.83 7.19
CA GLU A 55 13.74 -9.76 8.09
C GLU A 55 13.45 -8.36 7.52
N VAL A 56 13.23 -8.23 6.21
CA VAL A 56 12.97 -6.94 5.57
C VAL A 56 11.48 -6.60 5.69
N PRO A 57 11.11 -5.46 6.29
CA PRO A 57 9.74 -4.98 6.33
C PRO A 57 9.20 -4.70 4.92
N THR A 58 7.98 -5.15 4.67
CA THR A 58 7.23 -4.79 3.46
C THR A 58 6.25 -3.66 3.75
N LYS A 59 6.13 -2.74 2.79
CA LYS A 59 5.20 -1.61 2.85
C LYS A 59 4.32 -1.59 1.61
N SER A 60 3.10 -1.14 1.80
CA SER A 60 2.22 -0.77 0.70
C SER A 60 1.39 0.45 1.06
N GLY A 61 0.75 1.02 0.04
CA GLY A 61 -0.08 2.20 0.18
C GLY A 61 -1.30 2.14 -0.72
N VAL A 62 -2.37 2.78 -0.25
CA VAL A 62 -3.62 3.00 -0.99
C VAL A 62 -4.02 4.47 -0.89
N MET A 63 -4.73 4.94 -1.90
CA MET A 63 -5.36 6.24 -1.91
C MET A 63 -6.87 6.09 -1.79
N VAL A 64 -7.49 6.90 -0.94
CA VAL A 64 -8.94 6.99 -0.79
C VAL A 64 -9.49 8.21 -1.52
N GLY A 65 -10.74 8.14 -1.96
CA GLY A 65 -11.41 9.21 -2.71
C GLY A 65 -11.52 8.95 -4.21
N LEU A 66 -11.22 7.76 -4.70
CA LEU A 66 -11.35 7.35 -6.10
C LEU A 66 -12.72 6.75 -6.43
N GLY A 67 -13.54 6.48 -5.41
CA GLY A 67 -14.90 5.93 -5.56
C GLY A 67 -15.07 4.55 -4.92
N GLU A 68 -14.12 4.16 -4.09
CA GLU A 68 -14.17 3.01 -3.20
C GLU A 68 -15.12 3.21 -2.02
N SER A 69 -15.65 2.11 -1.49
CA SER A 69 -16.32 2.09 -0.18
C SER A 69 -15.32 1.80 0.94
N ASP A 70 -15.74 2.01 2.19
CA ASP A 70 -14.89 1.72 3.36
C ASP A 70 -14.69 0.22 3.55
N GLU A 71 -15.69 -0.59 3.22
CA GLU A 71 -15.59 -2.05 3.21
C GLU A 71 -14.54 -2.55 2.21
N GLU A 72 -14.46 -1.93 1.03
CA GLU A 72 -13.41 -2.27 0.07
C GLU A 72 -12.01 -1.87 0.56
N ILE A 73 -11.91 -0.79 1.36
CA ILE A 73 -10.66 -0.41 2.04
C ILE A 73 -10.29 -1.41 3.14
N PHE A 74 -11.25 -1.91 3.91
CA PHE A 74 -10.96 -2.96 4.89
C PHE A 74 -10.58 -4.28 4.21
N GLN A 75 -11.22 -4.64 3.09
CA GLN A 75 -10.87 -5.84 2.33
C GLN A 75 -9.42 -5.80 1.81
N ILE A 76 -8.99 -4.69 1.22
CA ILE A 76 -7.60 -4.56 0.75
C ILE A 76 -6.60 -4.63 1.91
N MET A 77 -6.97 -4.14 3.10
CA MET A 77 -6.14 -4.28 4.31
C MET A 77 -6.02 -5.74 4.74
N GLU A 78 -7.11 -6.51 4.72
CA GLU A 78 -7.08 -7.95 4.96
C GLU A 78 -6.21 -8.70 3.94
N ASP A 79 -6.35 -8.37 2.65
CA ASP A 79 -5.54 -8.96 1.58
C ASP A 79 -4.06 -8.68 1.80
N MET A 80 -3.71 -7.43 2.11
CA MET A 80 -2.33 -7.04 2.43
C MET A 80 -1.76 -7.83 3.62
N ARG A 81 -2.55 -8.05 4.68
CA ARG A 81 -2.12 -8.88 5.81
C ARG A 81 -1.96 -10.35 5.44
N ALA A 82 -2.85 -10.90 4.62
CA ALA A 82 -2.72 -12.26 4.09
C ALA A 82 -1.44 -12.43 3.25
N HIS A 83 -0.93 -11.36 2.64
CA HIS A 83 0.33 -11.32 1.87
C HIS A 83 1.51 -10.75 2.67
N GLN A 84 1.43 -10.79 4.00
CA GLN A 84 2.52 -10.44 4.92
C GLN A 84 3.04 -9.00 4.78
N VAL A 85 2.20 -8.05 4.35
CA VAL A 85 2.55 -6.63 4.29
C VAL A 85 2.66 -6.05 5.69
N ASN A 86 3.83 -5.56 6.10
CA ASN A 86 4.07 -5.10 7.47
C ASN A 86 3.54 -3.69 7.75
N MET A 87 3.62 -2.79 6.77
CA MET A 87 3.35 -1.36 6.95
C MET A 87 2.35 -0.85 5.91
N LEU A 88 1.49 0.08 6.32
CA LEU A 88 0.44 0.63 5.48
C LEU A 88 0.44 2.16 5.49
N THR A 89 0.26 2.77 4.33
CA THR A 89 -0.12 4.19 4.19
C THR A 89 -1.46 4.35 3.52
N ILE A 90 -2.34 5.20 4.08
CA ILE A 90 -3.63 5.55 3.49
C ILE A 90 -3.69 7.07 3.34
N GLY A 91 -3.67 7.54 2.09
CA GLY A 91 -3.68 8.97 1.77
C GLY A 91 -4.93 9.40 1.00
N GLN A 92 -5.30 10.67 1.06
CA GLN A 92 -6.32 11.21 0.16
C GLN A 92 -5.77 11.28 -1.28
N TYR A 93 -6.53 10.74 -2.23
CA TYR A 93 -6.32 11.00 -3.65
C TYR A 93 -6.61 12.48 -3.93
N LEU A 94 -5.62 13.18 -4.46
CA LEU A 94 -5.76 14.54 -4.95
C LEU A 94 -5.56 14.52 -6.47
N GLN A 95 -6.60 14.92 -7.20
CA GLN A 95 -6.57 14.94 -8.65
C GLN A 95 -5.46 15.89 -9.15
N PRO A 96 -4.43 15.39 -9.87
CA PRO A 96 -3.33 16.24 -10.32
C PRO A 96 -3.74 17.26 -11.38
N SER A 97 -4.69 16.90 -12.24
CA SER A 97 -5.26 17.76 -13.27
C SER A 97 -6.60 17.23 -13.75
N ASN A 98 -7.35 18.02 -14.51
CA ASN A 98 -8.67 17.68 -15.05
C ASN A 98 -8.68 16.47 -16.02
N TYR A 99 -7.52 15.98 -16.45
CA TYR A 99 -7.38 14.78 -17.30
C TYR A 99 -7.25 13.48 -16.52
N HIS A 100 -7.08 13.56 -15.19
CA HIS A 100 -7.01 12.41 -14.31
C HIS A 100 -8.38 12.06 -13.74
N ILE A 101 -8.51 10.85 -13.19
CA ILE A 101 -9.72 10.39 -12.51
C ILE A 101 -10.20 11.48 -11.53
N PRO A 102 -11.48 11.89 -11.56
CA PRO A 102 -11.98 12.92 -10.65
C PRO A 102 -12.07 12.37 -9.22
N VAL A 103 -11.78 13.22 -8.23
CA VAL A 103 -12.05 12.89 -6.83
C VAL A 103 -13.54 12.61 -6.64
N LYS A 104 -13.88 11.46 -6.09
CA LYS A 104 -15.26 11.04 -5.80
C LYS A 104 -15.71 11.37 -4.38
N ARG A 105 -14.80 11.34 -3.41
CA ARG A 105 -15.05 11.73 -2.02
C ARG A 105 -13.79 12.29 -1.35
N TYR A 106 -13.99 13.21 -0.41
CA TYR A 106 -12.97 13.60 0.56
C TYR A 106 -13.27 12.88 1.87
N VAL A 107 -12.34 12.03 2.29
CA VAL A 107 -12.49 11.23 3.51
C VAL A 107 -12.22 12.11 4.73
N SER A 108 -13.03 11.97 5.78
CA SER A 108 -12.91 12.78 6.99
C SER A 108 -11.72 12.35 7.85
N PRO A 109 -11.15 13.24 8.68
CA PRO A 109 -10.09 12.88 9.62
C PRO A 109 -10.48 11.71 10.54
N GLU A 110 -11.74 11.63 10.98
CA GLU A 110 -12.24 10.55 11.84
C GLU A 110 -12.19 9.20 11.13
N GLN A 111 -12.51 9.17 9.83
CA GLN A 111 -12.46 7.95 9.04
C GLN A 111 -11.00 7.52 8.78
N PHE A 112 -10.07 8.44 8.59
CA PHE A 112 -8.64 8.11 8.55
C PHE A 112 -8.16 7.50 9.87
N ALA A 113 -8.55 8.08 11.01
CA ALA A 113 -8.24 7.55 12.33
C ALA A 113 -8.84 6.14 12.53
N GLU A 114 -10.03 5.88 11.99
CA GLU A 114 -10.63 4.55 12.01
C GLU A 114 -9.82 3.54 11.18
N TYR A 115 -9.38 3.90 9.97
CA TYR A 115 -8.52 3.00 9.19
C TYR A 115 -7.21 2.68 9.90
N GLU A 116 -6.58 3.68 10.54
CA GLU A 116 -5.37 3.47 11.34
C GLU A 116 -5.63 2.49 12.49
N ARG A 117 -6.69 2.75 13.28
CA ARG A 117 -7.09 1.89 14.40
C ARG A 117 -7.34 0.45 13.96
N VAL A 118 -8.10 0.25 12.88
CA VAL A 118 -8.41 -1.08 12.35
C VAL A 118 -7.16 -1.76 11.80
N GLY A 119 -6.30 -1.02 11.10
CA GLY A 119 -5.06 -1.59 10.57
C GLY A 119 -4.11 -2.08 11.67
N LEU A 120 -3.93 -1.29 12.73
CA LEU A 120 -3.15 -1.72 13.88
C LEU A 120 -3.76 -2.97 14.54
N GLN A 121 -5.09 -3.07 14.63
CA GLN A 121 -5.78 -4.27 15.13
C GLN A 121 -5.61 -5.50 14.23
N MET A 122 -5.52 -5.31 12.91
CA MET A 122 -5.22 -6.36 11.93
C MET A 122 -3.74 -6.81 11.96
N GLY A 123 -2.90 -6.13 12.75
CA GLY A 123 -1.49 -6.50 12.96
C GLY A 123 -0.50 -5.88 11.98
N PHE A 124 -0.85 -4.77 11.32
CA PHE A 124 0.17 -3.92 10.70
C PHE A 124 1.07 -3.36 11.81
N THR A 125 2.38 -3.43 11.60
CA THR A 125 3.39 -2.88 12.54
C THR A 125 3.38 -1.35 12.57
N HIS A 126 3.00 -0.74 11.46
CA HIS A 126 2.86 0.70 11.33
C HIS A 126 1.74 1.03 10.34
N VAL A 127 0.88 1.99 10.69
CA VAL A 127 -0.16 2.51 9.80
C VAL A 127 -0.12 4.03 9.87
N ALA A 128 0.10 4.68 8.74
CA ALA A 128 -0.06 6.13 8.61
C ALA A 128 -1.29 6.42 7.76
N ALA A 129 -2.31 7.05 8.34
CA ALA A 129 -3.54 7.38 7.66
C ALA A 129 -3.86 8.87 7.81
N GLY A 130 -4.09 9.57 6.70
CA GLY A 130 -4.44 10.97 6.75
C GLY A 130 -4.50 11.66 5.39
N PRO A 131 -5.11 12.85 5.32
CA PRO A 131 -5.36 13.52 4.04
C PRO A 131 -4.07 13.87 3.28
N LEU A 132 -2.97 14.17 3.99
CA LEU A 132 -1.68 14.53 3.39
C LEU A 132 -0.66 13.39 3.43
N VAL A 133 -1.04 12.20 3.91
CA VAL A 133 -0.14 11.05 3.94
C VAL A 133 0.19 10.63 2.52
N ARG A 134 1.47 10.31 2.32
CA ARG A 134 2.05 9.77 1.09
C ARG A 134 2.89 8.55 1.43
N SER A 135 3.19 7.71 0.44
CA SER A 135 3.98 6.49 0.64
C SER A 135 5.37 6.75 1.22
N SER A 136 5.95 7.94 0.99
CA SER A 136 7.22 8.38 1.56
C SER A 136 7.10 9.27 2.80
N TYR A 137 5.89 9.62 3.24
CA TYR A 137 5.68 10.42 4.45
C TYR A 137 6.32 9.68 5.63
N PHE A 138 7.25 10.36 6.33
CA PHE A 138 8.05 9.83 7.44
C PHE A 138 8.85 8.55 7.17
N ALA A 139 9.20 8.23 5.91
CA ALA A 139 9.99 7.03 5.60
C ALA A 139 11.31 6.94 6.37
N ASP A 140 11.96 8.08 6.63
CA ASP A 140 13.22 8.15 7.39
C ASP A 140 13.00 7.90 8.90
N GLU A 141 11.90 8.38 9.48
CA GLU A 141 11.55 8.11 10.89
C GLU A 141 11.10 6.65 11.06
N HIS A 142 10.36 6.12 10.09
CA HIS A 142 9.94 4.71 10.06
C HIS A 142 11.09 3.72 9.90
N ALA A 143 12.16 4.09 9.20
CA ALA A 143 13.36 3.25 9.11
C ALA A 143 14.14 3.22 10.44
N GLN A 144 14.12 4.32 11.21
CA GLN A 144 14.79 4.40 12.51
C GLN A 144 14.07 3.60 13.62
N ASP A 145 12.74 3.47 13.57
CA ASP A 145 11.98 2.68 14.55
C ASP A 145 12.09 1.16 14.33
N VAL A 146 12.62 0.73 13.18
CA VAL A 146 12.70 -0.68 12.75
C VAL A 146 14.15 -1.22 12.78
N LEU A 147 15.16 -0.34 12.85
CA LEU A 147 16.59 -0.67 13.02
C LEU A 147 17.01 -0.60 14.51
#